data_AF-A0A1Y3BEQ4-F1
#
_entry.id   AF-A0A1Y3BEQ4-F1
#
_cell.length_a   1.000
_cell.length_b   1.000
_cell.length_c   1.000
_cell.angle_alpha   90.00
_cell.angle_beta   90.00
_cell.angle_gamma   90.00
#
_symmetry.space_group_name_H-M   'P 1'
#
loop_
_entity.id
_entity.type
_entity.pdbx_description
1 polymer ?
#
loop_
_entity_poly.entity_id
_entity_poly.type
_entity_poly.pdbx_seq_one_letter_code
_entity_poly.pdbx_strand_id
1 'polypeptide(L)'
;MLNVDQHNSNVKRQTNPMTCEEFISNLRQVNGGKDFDRNMLTEIYHVIKNNEIVMPAEQQGVVREKYLWKCLLKNSETLSGVYWFHSNSVMKNHFQQDSPSLSVVENHFKNTKEDSV
;
A
#
# COMPACT_ATOMS: atom_id res chain seq x y z
N MET A 1 -8.11 -9.92 -13.81
CA MET A 1 -6.95 -9.02 -14.06
C MET A 1 -7.39 -7.56 -14.27
N LEU A 2 -8.49 -7.11 -13.66
CA LEU A 2 -9.10 -5.81 -14.01
C LEU A 2 -8.22 -4.60 -13.66
N ASN A 3 -7.57 -4.59 -12.50
CA ASN A 3 -6.77 -3.44 -12.05
C ASN A 3 -5.66 -3.05 -13.04
N VAL A 4 -4.84 -4.02 -13.45
CA VAL A 4 -3.74 -3.79 -14.40
C VAL A 4 -4.28 -3.34 -15.75
N ASP A 5 -5.36 -3.97 -16.23
CA ASP A 5 -5.99 -3.61 -17.50
C ASP A 5 -6.52 -2.17 -17.51
N GLN A 6 -7.14 -1.71 -16.41
CA GLN A 6 -7.70 -0.36 -16.31
C GLN A 6 -6.64 0.73 -16.08
N HIS A 7 -5.47 0.43 -15.52
CA HIS A 7 -4.48 1.45 -15.10
C HIS A 7 -3.14 1.40 -15.83
N ASN A 8 -2.82 0.31 -16.51
CA ASN A 8 -1.55 0.20 -17.22
C ASN A 8 -1.54 1.00 -18.53
N SER A 9 -0.83 2.14 -18.50
CA SER A 9 -0.67 3.05 -19.64
C SER A 9 -0.05 2.41 -20.88
N ASN A 10 0.76 1.35 -20.74
CA ASN A 10 1.38 0.66 -21.88
C ASN A 10 0.37 -0.24 -22.61
N VAL A 11 -0.50 -0.91 -21.87
CA VAL A 11 -1.52 -1.84 -22.42
C VAL A 11 -2.61 -1.05 -23.16
N LYS A 12 -3.02 0.11 -22.63
CA LYS A 12 -4.02 1.00 -23.29
C LYS A 12 -3.63 1.45 -24.70
N ARG A 13 -2.33 1.47 -25.04
CA ARG A 13 -1.84 1.84 -26.38
C ARG A 13 -1.99 0.70 -27.39
N GLN A 14 -2.17 -0.53 -26.93
CA GLN A 14 -2.19 -1.74 -27.78
C GLN A 14 -3.58 -2.37 -27.84
N THR A 15 -4.34 -2.35 -26.75
CA THR A 15 -5.64 -3.02 -26.65
C THR A 15 -6.65 -2.16 -25.92
N ASN A 16 -7.92 -2.30 -26.29
CA ASN A 16 -9.00 -1.62 -25.59
C ASN A 16 -9.18 -2.22 -24.18
N PRO A 17 -9.29 -1.39 -23.12
CA PRO A 17 -9.52 -1.90 -21.76
C PRO A 17 -10.84 -2.67 -21.64
N MET A 18 -10.87 -3.65 -20.74
CA MET A 18 -12.05 -4.46 -20.42
C MET A 18 -13.24 -3.57 -20.04
N THR A 19 -14.37 -3.81 -20.68
CA THR A 19 -15.64 -3.14 -20.40
C THR A 19 -16.34 -3.74 -19.19
N CYS A 20 -17.31 -3.01 -18.62
CA CYS A 20 -18.10 -3.51 -17.49
C CYS A 20 -18.84 -4.81 -17.86
N GLU A 21 -19.36 -4.92 -19.08
CA GLU A 21 -20.07 -6.10 -19.55
C GLU A 21 -19.15 -7.31 -19.67
N GLU A 22 -17.95 -7.12 -20.23
CA GLU A 22 -16.94 -8.18 -20.29
C GLU A 22 -16.50 -8.60 -18.89
N PHE A 23 -16.33 -7.66 -17.96
CA PHE A 23 -16.02 -7.97 -16.56
C PHE A 23 -17.10 -8.85 -15.90
N ILE A 24 -18.38 -8.51 -16.09
CA ILE A 24 -19.51 -9.30 -15.56
C ILE A 24 -19.57 -10.67 -16.23
N SER A 25 -19.39 -10.72 -17.56
CA SER A 25 -19.40 -11.99 -18.32
C SER A 25 -18.28 -12.93 -17.87
N ASN A 26 -17.09 -12.38 -17.59
CA ASN A 26 -15.94 -13.14 -17.11
C ASN A 26 -16.15 -13.78 -15.72
N LEU A 27 -17.14 -13.33 -14.95
CA LEU A 27 -17.43 -13.82 -13.60
C LEU A 27 -18.72 -14.66 -13.51
N ARG A 28 -19.33 -15.01 -14.65
CA ARG A 28 -20.50 -15.89 -14.68
C ARG A 28 -20.19 -17.27 -14.11
N GLN A 29 -21.09 -17.76 -13.26
CA GLN A 29 -21.05 -19.07 -12.61
C GLN A 29 -19.80 -19.33 -11.74
N VAL A 30 -19.00 -18.31 -11.46
CA VAL A 30 -17.80 -18.43 -10.62
C VAL A 30 -18.15 -18.44 -9.12
N ASN A 31 -19.37 -18.05 -8.74
CA ASN A 31 -19.85 -18.09 -7.36
C ASN A 31 -20.43 -19.47 -6.98
N GLY A 32 -19.58 -20.51 -7.02
CA GLY A 32 -20.03 -21.89 -6.74
C GLY A 32 -21.10 -22.39 -7.72
N GLY A 33 -20.95 -22.06 -9.00
CA GLY A 33 -21.93 -22.38 -10.05
C GLY A 33 -23.04 -21.33 -10.23
N LYS A 34 -23.09 -20.30 -9.39
CA LYS A 34 -24.04 -19.18 -9.48
C LYS A 34 -23.38 -17.91 -9.98
N ASP A 35 -24.21 -16.98 -10.42
CA ASP A 35 -23.77 -15.62 -10.77
C ASP A 35 -23.71 -14.74 -9.52
N PHE A 36 -22.79 -13.77 -9.52
CA PHE A 36 -22.78 -12.69 -8.54
C PHE A 36 -23.86 -11.66 -8.87
N ASP A 37 -24.25 -10.85 -7.88
CA ASP A 37 -25.18 -9.75 -8.12
C ASP A 37 -24.58 -8.75 -9.12
N ARG A 38 -25.39 -8.35 -10.11
CA ARG A 38 -24.93 -7.51 -11.21
C ARG A 38 -24.58 -6.11 -10.74
N ASN A 39 -25.40 -5.52 -9.86
CA ASN A 39 -25.17 -4.16 -9.38
C ASN A 39 -23.88 -4.09 -8.55
N MET A 40 -23.67 -5.08 -7.68
CA MET A 40 -22.41 -5.22 -6.93
C MET A 40 -21.19 -5.28 -7.86
N LEU A 41 -21.23 -6.11 -8.91
CA LEU A 41 -20.11 -6.19 -9.87
C LEU A 41 -19.89 -4.88 -10.62
N THR A 42 -20.97 -4.19 -10.99
CA THR A 42 -20.90 -2.88 -11.64
C THR A 42 -20.29 -1.82 -10.73
N GLU A 43 -20.65 -1.78 -9.45
CA GLU A 43 -20.04 -0.87 -8.47
C GLU A 43 -18.55 -1.15 -8.31
N ILE A 44 -18.17 -2.42 -8.12
CA ILE A 44 -16.77 -2.84 -8.00
C ILE A 44 -15.97 -2.43 -9.26
N TYR A 45 -16.54 -2.65 -10.45
CA TYR A 45 -15.91 -2.24 -11.70
C TYR A 45 -15.61 -0.74 -11.74
N HIS A 46 -16.59 0.11 -11.40
CA HIS A 46 -16.39 1.56 -11.43
C HIS A 46 -15.42 2.04 -10.36
N VAL A 47 -15.46 1.45 -9.16
CA VAL A 47 -14.50 1.77 -8.09
C VAL A 47 -13.08 1.45 -8.54
N ILE A 48 -12.84 0.26 -9.11
CA ILE A 48 -11.52 -0.14 -9.61
C ILE A 48 -11.11 0.69 -10.82
N LYS A 49 -12.01 0.97 -11.76
CA LYS A 49 -11.70 1.79 -12.95
C LYS A 49 -11.26 3.20 -12.60
N ASN A 50 -11.86 3.80 -11.57
CA ASN A 50 -11.59 5.17 -11.16
C ASN A 50 -10.46 5.28 -10.13
N ASN A 51 -10.21 4.22 -9.35
CA ASN A 51 -9.21 4.21 -8.29
C ASN A 51 -8.27 3.00 -8.47
N GLU A 52 -7.01 3.29 -8.77
CA GLU A 52 -5.99 2.26 -8.89
C GLU A 52 -5.70 1.57 -7.55
N ILE A 53 -5.70 0.24 -7.55
CA ILE A 53 -5.22 -0.55 -6.43
C ILE A 53 -3.70 -0.63 -6.54
N VAL A 54 -3.01 0.08 -5.66
CA VAL A 54 -1.55 0.13 -5.57
C VAL A 54 -1.08 -0.65 -4.34
N MET A 55 0.00 -1.41 -4.46
CA MET A 55 0.53 -2.14 -3.31
C MET A 55 1.06 -1.16 -2.24
N PRO A 56 0.89 -1.45 -0.94
CA PRO A 56 1.37 -0.57 0.11
C PRO A 56 2.88 -0.26 0.04
N ALA A 57 3.68 -1.19 -0.49
CA ALA A 57 5.11 -1.01 -0.70
C ALA A 57 5.46 -0.01 -1.82
N GLU A 58 4.57 0.16 -2.80
CA GLU A 58 4.70 1.01 -3.99
C GLU A 58 4.08 2.41 -3.77
N GLN A 59 3.34 2.58 -2.68
CA GLN A 59 2.78 3.87 -2.28
C GLN A 59 3.83 4.79 -1.64
N GLN A 60 3.50 6.07 -1.45
CA GLN A 60 4.40 7.05 -0.80
C GLN A 60 3.84 7.51 0.56
N GLY A 61 4.72 8.02 1.41
CA GLY A 61 4.36 8.58 2.72
C GLY A 61 3.88 7.54 3.73
N VAL A 62 2.95 7.97 4.60
CA VAL A 62 2.53 7.26 5.83
C VAL A 62 2.05 5.83 5.56
N VAL A 63 1.41 5.56 4.41
CA VAL A 63 0.91 4.20 4.13
C VAL A 63 2.05 3.22 3.93
N ARG A 64 3.09 3.62 3.18
CA ARG A 64 4.29 2.80 2.98
C ARG A 64 5.04 2.63 4.30
N GLU A 65 5.22 3.69 5.07
CA GLU A 65 5.87 3.62 6.38
C GLU A 65 5.16 2.65 7.32
N LYS A 66 3.84 2.75 7.44
CA LYS A 66 3.03 1.84 8.25
C LYS A 66 3.12 0.39 7.77
N TYR A 67 3.16 0.17 6.46
CA TYR A 67 3.35 -1.16 5.88
C TYR A 67 4.73 -1.73 6.26
N LEU A 68 5.81 -0.97 6.06
CA LEU A 68 7.16 -1.39 6.42
C LEU A 68 7.30 -1.69 7.90
N TRP A 69 6.68 -0.89 8.78
CA TRP A 69 6.64 -1.16 10.21
C TRP A 69 5.97 -2.49 10.53
N LYS A 70 4.82 -2.79 9.91
CA LYS A 70 4.16 -4.09 10.08
C LYS A 70 5.04 -5.25 9.61
N CYS A 71 5.73 -5.10 8.48
CA CYS A 71 6.68 -6.10 7.98
C CYS A 71 7.84 -6.33 8.96
N LEU A 72 8.40 -5.24 9.52
CA LEU A 72 9.49 -5.32 10.49
C LEU A 72 9.07 -6.06 11.77
N LEU A 73 7.89 -5.73 12.30
CA LEU A 73 7.33 -6.40 13.49
C LEU A 73 7.09 -7.89 13.23
N LYS A 74 6.51 -8.24 12.07
CA LYS A 74 6.33 -9.65 11.70
C LYS A 74 7.67 -10.38 11.57
N ASN A 75 8.70 -9.73 11.04
CA ASN A 75 10.02 -10.33 10.96
C ASN A 75 10.68 -10.51 12.35
N SER A 76 10.30 -9.73 13.37
CA SER A 76 10.85 -9.87 14.74
C SER A 76 10.42 -11.13 15.43
N GLU A 77 9.28 -11.67 15.02
CA GLU A 77 8.76 -12.94 15.50
C GLU A 77 9.53 -14.14 14.92
N THR A 78 10.40 -13.90 13.93
CA THR A 78 11.21 -14.95 13.27
C THR A 78 12.65 -14.94 13.77
N LEU A 79 13.28 -16.11 13.80
CA LEU A 79 14.70 -16.27 14.17
C LEU A 79 15.68 -15.53 13.23
N SER A 80 15.20 -15.05 12.08
CA SER A 80 15.98 -14.30 11.09
C SER A 80 15.87 -12.78 11.22
N GLY A 81 15.15 -12.27 12.22
CA GLY A 81 15.01 -10.84 12.47
C GLY A 81 16.33 -10.20 12.90
N VAL A 82 17.06 -9.56 11.97
CA VAL A 82 18.27 -8.78 12.26
C VAL A 82 17.90 -7.31 12.46
N TYR A 83 18.21 -6.77 13.63
CA TYR A 83 17.96 -5.36 13.98
C TYR A 83 19.28 -4.60 14.07
N TRP A 84 19.43 -3.56 13.25
CA TRP A 84 20.53 -2.61 13.38
C TRP A 84 20.09 -1.51 14.36
N PHE A 85 20.58 -1.57 15.60
CA PHE A 85 20.45 -0.47 16.53
C PHE A 85 21.57 0.54 16.27
N HIS A 86 21.21 1.82 16.22
CA HIS A 86 22.18 2.90 16.14
C HIS A 86 22.85 3.06 17.52
N SER A 87 23.96 2.35 17.75
CA SER A 87 24.85 2.70 18.86
C SER A 87 25.48 4.05 18.50
N ASN A 88 25.21 5.08 19.31
CA ASN A 88 25.69 6.46 19.13
C ASN A 88 27.22 6.64 19.15
N SER A 89 28.01 5.60 18.92
CA SER A 89 29.47 5.63 19.07
C SER A 89 30.28 5.47 17.78
N VAL A 90 29.72 5.09 16.62
CA VAL A 90 30.51 5.05 15.39
C VAL A 90 29.69 5.36 14.14
N MET A 91 29.73 6.61 13.68
CA MET A 91 29.64 6.92 12.25
C MET A 91 30.65 8.02 11.89
N LYS A 92 31.80 7.60 11.36
CA LYS A 92 32.42 8.31 10.25
C LYS A 92 32.30 7.40 9.03
N ASN A 93 31.27 7.63 8.22
CA ASN A 93 31.41 7.96 6.80
C ASN A 93 30.10 7.67 6.04
N HIS A 94 29.52 8.73 5.51
CA HIS A 94 28.59 8.79 4.38
C HIS A 94 27.18 8.18 4.54
N PHE A 95 26.29 8.91 5.23
CA PHE A 95 24.95 9.22 4.68
C PHE A 95 24.45 10.51 5.34
N GLN A 96 24.92 11.65 4.82
CA GLN A 96 24.41 12.97 5.18
C GLN A 96 23.28 13.31 4.20
N GLN A 97 22.16 13.84 4.71
CA GLN A 97 20.93 14.31 4.02
C GLN A 97 19.99 13.16 3.62
N ASP A 98 18.75 13.01 4.09
CA ASP A 98 17.84 13.84 4.87
C ASP A 98 16.96 12.93 5.73
N SER A 99 17.35 12.72 6.99
CA SER A 99 16.48 12.06 7.98
C SER A 99 16.11 13.10 9.04
N PRO A 100 14.82 13.40 9.27
CA PRO A 100 14.44 14.31 10.33
C PRO A 100 14.99 13.75 11.65
N SER A 101 15.75 14.59 12.37
CA SER A 101 16.45 14.17 13.57
C SER A 101 15.46 13.64 14.60
N LEU A 102 15.88 12.63 15.38
CA LEU A 102 15.08 12.04 16.46
C LEU A 102 14.53 13.09 17.44
N SER A 103 15.18 14.26 17.56
CA SER A 103 14.67 15.41 18.33
C SER A 103 13.34 15.98 17.81
N VAL A 104 13.06 15.90 16.50
CA VAL A 104 11.78 16.32 15.92
C VAL A 104 10.66 15.34 16.31
N VAL A 105 10.96 14.03 16.30
CA VAL A 105 10.01 12.98 16.67
C VAL A 105 9.73 13.00 18.18
N GLU A 106 10.75 13.28 19.00
CA GLU A 106 10.63 13.32 20.45
C GLU A 106 9.88 14.58 20.96
N ASN A 107 10.07 15.73 20.30
CA ASN A 107 9.32 16.95 20.61
C ASN A 107 7.83 16.84 20.23
N HIS A 108 7.50 16.11 19.16
CA HIS A 108 6.10 15.91 18.76
C HIS A 108 5.33 14.95 19.68
N PHE A 109 6.03 14.05 20.37
CA PHE A 109 5.42 13.11 21.33
C PHE A 109 5.18 13.71 22.72
N LYS A 110 5.89 14.78 23.08
CA LYS A 110 5.71 15.49 24.36
C LYS A 110 4.60 16.55 24.30
N ASN A 111 4.41 17.23 23.17
CA ASN A 111 3.40 18.28 23.04
C ASN A 111 1.94 17.79 22.93
N THR A 112 1.67 16.50 22.74
CA THR A 112 0.29 15.98 22.69
C THR A 112 -0.24 15.48 24.03
N LYS A 113 0.55 15.58 25.11
CA LYS A 113 0.11 15.22 26.47
C LYS A 113 -0.14 16.42 27.38
N GLU A 114 0.14 17.65 26.95
CA GLU A 114 -0.10 18.85 27.77
C GLU A 114 -1.36 19.65 27.39
N ASP A 115 -2.00 19.39 26.25
CA ASP A 115 -3.25 20.08 25.84
C ASP A 115 -4.53 19.27 26.17
N SER A 116 -4.57 18.60 27.32
CA SER A 116 -5.80 17.98 27.83
C SER A 116 -6.03 18.37 29.29
N VAL A 117 -6.29 19.66 29.50
CA VAL A 117 -7.15 20.21 30.57
C VAL A 117 -7.96 21.35 29.97
#